data_AF-A0A0K9CLQ6-F1
#
_entry.id   AF-A0A0K9CLQ6-F1
#
_cell.length_a   1.000
_cell.length_b   1.000
_cell.length_c   1.000
_cell.angle_alpha   90.00
_cell.angle_beta   90.00
_cell.angle_gamma   90.00
#
_symmetry.space_group_name_H-M   'P 1'
#
loop_
_entity.id
_entity.type
_entity.pdbx_description
1 polymer ?
#
loop_
_entity_poly.entity_id
_entity_poly.type
_entity_poly.pdbx_seq_one_letter_code
_entity_poly.pdbx_strand_id
1 'polypeptide(L)'
;MKKFLKSIIFLTVLILSFAYYEEKIFKRFDAFVDYAYYKIPKDSIDLLFVGSSHSYCTFNPRLFDHYLKCNSLNLGTNSQTFPATYSAILKMLKKQTPKVIVIEVLVV
;
A
#
# COMPACT_ATOMS: atom_id res chain seq x y z
N MET A 1 -30.19 -36.68 -6.11
CA MET A 1 -30.74 -35.35 -5.74
C MET A 1 -30.17 -34.81 -4.42
N LYS A 2 -30.30 -35.47 -3.26
CA LYS A 2 -29.77 -34.95 -1.96
C LYS A 2 -28.27 -34.62 -1.96
N LYS A 3 -27.43 -35.45 -2.59
CA LYS A 3 -25.97 -35.18 -2.73
C LYS A 3 -25.70 -33.95 -3.61
N PHE A 4 -26.50 -33.75 -4.65
CA PHE A 4 -26.40 -32.60 -5.55
C PHE A 4 -26.74 -31.29 -4.83
N LEU A 5 -27.83 -31.28 -4.03
CA LEU A 5 -28.22 -30.14 -3.21
C LEU A 5 -27.15 -29.77 -2.17
N LYS A 6 -26.57 -30.76 -1.48
CA LYS A 6 -25.47 -30.53 -0.54
C LYS A 6 -24.23 -29.93 -1.22
N SER A 7 -23.94 -30.36 -2.44
CA SER A 7 -22.82 -29.83 -3.23
C SER A 7 -23.05 -28.38 -3.62
N ILE A 8 -24.28 -28.01 -4.01
CA ILE A 8 -24.65 -26.61 -4.31
C ILE A 8 -24.49 -25.74 -3.06
N ILE A 9 -25.03 -26.17 -1.92
CA ILE A 9 -24.92 -25.43 -0.65
C ILE A 9 -23.45 -25.22 -0.27
N PHE A 10 -22.63 -26.26 -0.38
CA PHE A 10 -21.20 -26.16 -0.12
C PHE A 10 -20.52 -25.15 -1.06
N LEU A 11 -20.81 -25.20 -2.36
CA LEU A 11 -20.25 -24.25 -3.33
C LEU A 11 -20.66 -22.81 -3.02
N THR A 12 -21.93 -22.58 -2.66
CA THR A 12 -22.43 -21.26 -2.29
C THR A 12 -21.71 -20.72 -1.05
N VAL A 13 -21.56 -21.54 -0.01
CA VAL A 13 -20.82 -21.16 1.21
C VAL A 13 -19.34 -20.88 0.89
N LEU A 14 -18.73 -21.67 0.03
CA LEU A 14 -17.34 -21.49 -0.40
C LEU A 14 -17.14 -20.19 -1.19
N ILE A 15 -18.05 -19.88 -2.11
CA ILE A 15 -17.97 -18.64 -2.90
C ILE A 15 -18.19 -17.42 -1.99
N LEU A 16 -19.17 -17.47 -1.08
CA LEU A 16 -19.43 -16.39 -0.14
C LEU A 16 -18.26 -16.18 0.83
N SER A 17 -17.61 -17.26 1.28
CA SER A 17 -16.44 -17.14 2.15
C SER A 17 -15.26 -16.53 1.39
N PHE A 18 -14.99 -16.97 0.15
CA PHE A 18 -13.96 -16.34 -0.68
C PHE A 18 -14.24 -14.86 -0.93
N ALA A 19 -15.46 -14.50 -1.34
CA ALA A 19 -15.83 -13.09 -1.57
C ALA A 19 -15.65 -12.22 -0.31
N TYR A 20 -15.92 -12.76 0.88
CA TYR A 20 -15.71 -12.04 2.14
C TYR A 20 -14.23 -11.89 2.53
N TYR A 21 -13.42 -12.92 2.29
CA TYR A 21 -12.02 -12.94 2.73
C TYR A 21 -11.02 -12.45 1.69
N GLU A 22 -11.37 -12.43 0.40
CA GLU A 22 -10.53 -11.92 -0.69
C GLU A 22 -10.00 -10.52 -0.34
N GLU A 23 -10.90 -9.59 -0.02
CA GLU A 23 -10.51 -8.24 0.37
C GLU A 23 -9.59 -8.19 1.59
N LYS A 24 -9.71 -9.12 2.54
CA LYS A 24 -8.87 -9.13 3.74
C LYS A 24 -7.51 -9.76 3.49
N ILE A 25 -7.43 -10.74 2.59
CA ILE A 25 -6.21 -11.49 2.29
C ILE A 25 -5.29 -10.68 1.36
N PHE A 26 -5.85 -9.98 0.37
CA PHE A 26 -5.06 -9.32 -0.68
C PHE A 26 -4.64 -7.87 -0.34
N LYS A 27 -5.03 -7.31 0.81
CA LYS A 27 -4.69 -5.94 1.27
C LYS A 27 -3.24 -5.73 1.74
N ARG A 28 -2.30 -6.62 1.42
CA ARG A 28 -0.92 -6.56 1.95
C ARG A 28 -0.21 -5.23 1.63
N PHE A 29 -0.38 -4.69 0.42
CA PHE A 29 0.18 -3.39 0.02
C PHE A 29 -0.56 -2.23 0.69
N ASP A 30 -1.88 -2.33 0.80
CA ASP A 30 -2.69 -1.31 1.42
C ASP A 30 -2.38 -1.15 2.91
N ALA A 31 -2.04 -2.22 3.64
CA ALA A 31 -1.87 -2.14 5.10
C ALA A 31 -0.89 -1.04 5.56
N PHE A 32 0.24 -0.86 4.87
CA PHE A 32 1.23 0.16 5.25
C PHE A 32 0.81 1.57 4.80
N VAL A 33 0.25 1.69 3.59
CA VAL A 33 -0.30 2.95 3.09
C VAL A 33 -1.48 3.41 3.95
N ASP A 34 -2.33 2.48 4.40
CA ASP A 34 -3.48 2.70 5.28
C ASP A 34 -3.00 3.16 6.65
N TYR A 35 -2.01 2.47 7.21
CA TYR A 35 -1.39 2.90 8.45
C TYR A 35 -0.89 4.34 8.34
N ALA A 36 -0.13 4.66 7.27
CA ALA A 36 0.35 6.01 7.02
C ALA A 36 -0.81 7.02 6.89
N TYR A 37 -1.83 6.69 6.10
CA TYR A 37 -3.01 7.52 5.88
C TYR A 37 -3.76 7.84 7.17
N TYR A 38 -3.99 6.85 8.03
CA TYR A 38 -4.77 7.04 9.25
C TYR A 38 -3.95 7.62 10.41
N LYS A 39 -2.66 7.27 10.54
CA LYS A 39 -1.85 7.63 11.71
C LYS A 39 -1.00 8.87 11.55
N ILE A 40 -0.57 9.21 10.32
CA ILE A 40 0.28 10.37 10.11
C ILE A 40 -0.59 11.64 10.16
N PRO A 41 -0.15 12.71 10.87
CA PRO A 41 -0.83 14.00 10.88
C PRO A 41 -1.06 14.54 9.48
N LYS A 42 -2.15 15.29 9.28
CA LYS A 42 -2.45 15.89 7.97
C LYS A 42 -1.36 16.89 7.58
N ASP A 43 -1.02 16.92 6.28
CA ASP A 43 -0.07 17.88 5.68
C ASP A 43 1.28 17.97 6.42
N SER A 44 1.78 16.85 6.95
CA SER A 44 3.04 16.78 7.70
C SER A 44 4.19 16.13 6.94
N ILE A 45 3.94 15.60 5.73
CA ILE A 45 4.95 14.96 4.89
C ILE A 45 5.35 15.91 3.76
N ASP A 46 6.64 16.27 3.71
CA ASP A 46 7.23 17.11 2.67
C ASP A 46 7.80 16.29 1.50
N LEU A 47 8.40 15.14 1.80
CA LEU A 47 9.10 14.29 0.83
C LEU A 47 8.61 12.85 0.94
N LEU A 48 8.01 12.35 -0.13
CA LEU A 48 7.44 11.00 -0.17
C LEU A 48 8.24 10.10 -1.12
N PHE A 49 8.82 9.03 -0.60
CA PHE A 49 9.40 7.95 -1.40
C PHE A 49 8.39 6.82 -1.56
N VAL A 50 8.27 6.29 -2.77
CA VAL A 50 7.34 5.19 -3.11
C VAL A 50 8.03 4.24 -4.08
N GLY A 51 7.79 2.93 -3.96
CA GLY A 51 8.37 1.95 -4.87
C GLY A 51 8.55 0.57 -4.24
N SER A 52 9.43 -0.24 -4.82
CA SER A 52 9.64 -1.62 -4.40
C SER A 52 10.50 -1.75 -3.14
N SER A 53 11.01 -2.96 -2.88
CA SER A 53 12.03 -3.22 -1.85
C SER A 53 13.31 -2.41 -2.08
N HIS A 54 13.60 -2.02 -3.34
CA HIS A 54 14.72 -1.13 -3.62
C HIS A 54 14.49 0.25 -3.01
N SER A 55 13.31 0.86 -3.22
CA SER A 55 12.93 2.09 -2.53
C SER A 55 13.07 1.98 -1.01
N TYR A 56 12.51 0.91 -0.42
CA TYR A 56 12.56 0.64 1.02
C TYR A 56 14.00 0.54 1.57
N CYS A 57 14.89 -0.16 0.87
CA CYS A 57 16.27 -0.40 1.31
C CYS A 57 17.24 0.75 0.97
N THR A 58 16.90 1.59 -0.01
CA THR A 58 17.78 2.67 -0.48
C THR A 58 17.51 3.99 0.22
N PHE A 59 16.25 4.40 0.35
CA PHE A 59 15.92 5.71 0.90
C PHE A 59 15.65 5.63 2.40
N ASN A 60 16.62 6.06 3.22
CA ASN A 60 16.44 6.20 4.66
C ASN A 60 15.90 7.61 5.00
N PRO A 61 14.62 7.76 5.38
CA PRO A 61 14.01 9.07 5.65
C PRO A 61 14.80 9.94 6.62
N ARG A 62 15.38 9.33 7.67
CA ARG A 62 16.10 10.09 8.72
C ARG A 62 17.32 10.83 8.18
N LEU A 63 17.98 10.31 7.15
CA LEU A 63 19.10 11.01 6.52
C LEU A 63 18.60 12.22 5.74
N PHE A 64 17.53 12.08 4.97
CA PHE A 64 16.92 13.18 4.25
C PHE A 64 16.38 14.24 5.21
N ASP A 65 15.69 13.85 6.28
CA ASP A 65 15.19 14.76 7.30
C ASP A 65 16.35 15.56 7.94
N HIS A 66 17.45 14.88 8.23
CA HIS A 66 18.64 15.51 8.83
C HIS A 66 19.27 16.57 7.91
N TYR A 67 19.49 16.24 6.64
CA TYR A 67 20.20 17.11 5.69
C TYR A 67 19.31 18.17 5.04
N LEU A 68 18.06 17.82 4.73
CA LEU A 68 17.11 18.68 4.02
C LEU A 68 16.18 19.46 4.96
N LYS A 69 16.20 19.16 6.27
CA LYS A 69 15.35 19.79 7.28
C LYS A 69 13.86 19.73 6.90
N CYS A 70 13.43 18.55 6.45
CA CYS A 70 12.07 18.25 6.04
C CYS A 70 11.55 17.00 6.75
N ASN A 71 10.25 16.71 6.60
CA ASN A 71 9.67 15.45 7.05
C ASN A 71 9.47 14.52 5.86
N SER A 72 10.21 13.42 5.83
CA SER A 72 10.10 12.43 4.77
C SER A 72 9.47 11.12 5.22
N LEU A 73 8.85 10.43 4.26
CA LEU A 73 8.24 9.12 4.47
C LEU A 73 8.62 8.20 3.32
N ASN A 74 9.03 6.98 3.65
CA ASN A 74 9.24 5.93 2.66
C ASN A 74 8.11 4.91 2.74
N LEU A 75 7.31 4.84 1.69
CA LEU A 75 6.22 3.87 1.49
C LEU A 75 6.63 2.69 0.60
N GLY A 76 7.93 2.45 0.43
CA GLY A 76 8.45 1.32 -0.31
C GLY A 76 8.07 -0.02 0.31
N THR A 77 7.65 -0.98 -0.50
CA THR A 77 7.26 -2.33 -0.04
C THR A 77 7.77 -3.42 -0.97
N ASN A 78 7.83 -4.67 -0.49
CA ASN A 78 8.36 -5.80 -1.27
C ASN A 78 7.66 -5.96 -2.62
N SER A 79 8.44 -5.95 -3.70
CA SER A 79 7.96 -6.15 -5.08
C SER A 79 6.74 -5.28 -5.44
N GLN A 80 6.69 -4.05 -4.93
CA GLN A 80 5.60 -3.13 -5.23
C GLN A 80 5.51 -2.88 -6.74
N THR A 81 4.36 -3.23 -7.32
CA THR A 81 4.10 -3.04 -8.75
C THR A 81 3.79 -1.57 -9.04
N PHE A 82 3.99 -1.15 -10.28
CA PHE A 82 3.70 0.23 -10.69
C PHE A 82 2.23 0.64 -10.42
N PRO A 83 1.19 -0.19 -10.68
CA PRO A 83 -0.18 0.13 -10.28
C PRO A 83 -0.39 0.31 -8.77
N ALA A 84 0.32 -0.48 -7.95
CA ALA A 84 0.27 -0.33 -6.49
C ALA A 84 0.95 0.98 -6.05
N THR A 85 2.09 1.33 -6.65
CA THR A 85 2.76 2.62 -6.45
C THR A 85 1.85 3.80 -6.80
N TYR A 86 1.18 3.74 -7.95
CA TYR A 86 0.21 4.76 -8.35
C TYR A 86 -0.95 4.90 -7.35
N SER A 87 -1.54 3.77 -6.95
CA SER A 87 -2.65 3.74 -5.98
C SER A 87 -2.24 4.30 -4.61
N ALA A 88 -1.02 3.98 -4.15
CA ALA A 88 -0.46 4.50 -2.91
C ALA A 88 -0.30 6.02 -2.96
N ILE A 89 0.24 6.56 -4.06
CA ILE A 89 0.38 8.00 -4.27
C ILE A 89 -0.99 8.70 -4.22
N LEU A 90 -1.96 8.21 -4.98
CA LEU A 90 -3.32 8.79 -4.99
C LEU A 90 -3.95 8.78 -3.60
N LYS A 91 -3.75 7.70 -2.83
CA LYS A 91 -4.29 7.59 -1.47
C LYS A 91 -3.63 8.59 -0.53
N MET A 92 -2.30 8.74 -0.60
CA MET A 92 -1.57 9.70 0.23
C MET A 92 -1.95 11.15 -0.09
N LEU A 93 -2.13 11.48 -1.37
CA LEU A 93 -2.50 12.82 -1.83
C LEU A 93 -3.89 13.28 -1.36
N LYS A 94 -4.74 12.39 -0.82
CA LYS A 94 -6.01 12.77 -0.20
C LYS A 94 -5.85 13.49 1.15
N LYS A 95 -4.71 13.32 1.82
CA LYS A 95 -4.46 13.86 3.18
C LYS A 95 -3.12 14.58 3.31
N GLN A 96 -2.21 14.38 2.39
CA GLN A 96 -0.89 15.00 2.37
C GLN A 96 -0.74 15.83 1.11
N THR A 97 0.04 16.90 1.21
CA THR A 97 0.53 17.68 0.08
C THR A 97 2.06 17.70 0.06
N PRO A 98 2.74 16.57 -0.26
CA PRO A 98 4.19 16.54 -0.34
C PRO A 98 4.69 17.53 -1.39
N LYS A 99 5.80 18.21 -1.09
CA LYS A 99 6.49 19.09 -2.03
C LYS A 99 7.15 18.29 -3.14
N VAL A 100 7.64 17.09 -2.81
CA VAL A 100 8.33 16.20 -3.72
C VAL A 100 7.87 14.76 -3.50
N ILE A 101 7.61 14.05 -4.60
CA ILE A 101 7.38 12.62 -4.62
C ILE A 101 8.47 11.98 -5.47
N VAL A 102 9.22 11.05 -4.88
CA VAL A 102 10.25 10.26 -5.56
C VAL A 102 9.70 8.87 -5.80
N ILE A 103 9.59 8.50 -7.07
CA ILE A 103 9.09 7.21 -7.51
C ILE A 103 10.28 6.35 -7.91
N GLU A 104 10.53 5.29 -7.15
CA GLU A 104 11.45 4.23 -7.57
C GLU A 104 10.70 3.27 -8.49
N VAL A 105 11.23 3.09 -9.69
CA VAL A 105 10.64 2.24 -10.72
C VAL A 105 11.49 1.01 -10.87
N LEU A 106 10.94 -0.12 -10.41
CA LEU A 106 11.51 -1.43 -10.70
C LEU A 106 11.24 -1.76 -12.17
N VAL A 107 12.28 -1.72 -12.99
CA VAL A 107 12.24 -2.24 -14.36
C VAL A 107 12.57 -3.73 -14.27
N VAL A 108 11.55 -4.57 -14.54
CA VAL A 108 11.69 -6.02 -14.63
C VAL A 108 11.78 -6.43 -16.09
#